data_AF-I1R5A5-F1
#
_entry.id   AF-I1R5A5-F1
#
_cell.length_a   1.000
_cell.length_b   1.000
_cell.length_c   1.000
_cell.angle_alpha   90.00
_cell.angle_beta   90.00
_cell.angle_gamma   90.00
#
_symmetry.space_group_name_H-M   'P 1'
#
loop_
_entity.id
_entity.type
_entity.pdbx_description
1 polymer ?
#
loop_
_entity_poly.entity_id
_entity_poly.type
_entity_poly.pdbx_seq_one_letter_code
_entity_poly.pdbx_strand_id
1 'polypeptide(L)'
;MADSLGSVRHIAELALKIRQAVETVRQNKQECVQIRRRVVRVSSILSQLEDTVIIRSNPAMAAALEELDATLRHAHTLIAACQESNIVCLFCAATALSKKLRRVQDDISDQMMQGMLATSVHVTIVLARIQDDVDYTRRPPRLIMD
;
A
#
# COMPACT_ATOMS: atom_id res chain seq x y z
N MET A 1 3.71 11.87 -18.24
CA MET A 1 4.30 10.55 -17.97
C MET A 1 3.92 10.19 -16.54
N ALA A 2 3.39 9.00 -16.29
CA ALA A 2 3.00 8.60 -14.94
C ALA A 2 4.25 8.46 -14.06
N ASP A 3 4.33 9.25 -12.99
CA ASP A 3 5.44 9.25 -12.05
C ASP A 3 5.18 8.21 -10.94
N SER A 4 5.79 7.04 -11.11
CA SER A 4 5.63 5.95 -10.16
C SER A 4 6.17 6.29 -8.77
N LEU A 5 7.22 7.12 -8.68
CA LEU A 5 7.77 7.53 -7.39
C LEU A 5 6.84 8.51 -6.68
N GLY A 6 6.25 9.44 -7.43
CA GLY A 6 5.19 10.32 -6.95
C GLY A 6 4.00 9.53 -6.37
N SER A 7 3.53 8.50 -7.08
CA SER A 7 2.44 7.65 -6.59
C SER A 7 2.81 6.90 -5.30
N VAL A 8 4.02 6.35 -5.17
CA VAL A 8 4.45 5.66 -3.94
C VAL A 8 4.46 6.61 -2.74
N ARG A 9 4.97 7.83 -2.91
CA ARG A 9 4.96 8.85 -1.85
C ARG A 9 3.54 9.26 -1.44
N HIS A 10 2.66 9.50 -2.41
CA HIS A 10 1.26 9.81 -2.13
C HIS A 10 0.55 8.66 -1.40
N ILE A 11 0.83 7.41 -1.79
CA ILE A 11 0.31 6.22 -1.09
C ILE A 11 0.78 6.20 0.37
N ALA A 12 2.06 6.50 0.63
CA ALA A 12 2.59 6.59 1.98
C ALA A 12 1.91 7.68 2.81
N GLU A 13 1.70 8.87 2.25
CA GLU A 13 0.96 9.95 2.89
C GLU A 13 -0.50 9.58 3.18
N LEU A 14 -1.19 8.96 2.23
CA LEU A 14 -2.57 8.48 2.41
C LEU A 14 -2.65 7.42 3.50
N ALA A 15 -1.66 6.53 3.59
CA ALA A 15 -1.61 5.52 4.64
C ALA A 15 -1.55 6.16 6.04
N LEU A 16 -0.80 7.25 6.20
CA LEU A 16 -0.75 8.03 7.44
C LEU A 16 -2.10 8.69 7.74
N LYS A 17 -2.72 9.34 6.75
CA LYS A 17 -4.04 9.98 6.88
C LYS A 17 -5.12 8.98 7.25
N ILE A 18 -5.18 7.83 6.58
CA ILE A 18 -6.08 6.72 6.90
C ILE A 18 -5.85 6.21 8.32
N ARG A 19 -4.59 6.04 8.73
CA ARG A 19 -4.27 5.60 10.09
C ARG A 19 -4.85 6.53 11.14
N GLN A 20 -4.70 7.84 10.95
CA GLN A 20 -5.25 8.86 11.85
C GLN A 20 -6.79 8.92 11.78
N ALA A 21 -7.36 8.91 10.58
CA ALA A 21 -8.81 8.99 10.40
C ALA A 21 -9.56 7.82 11.08
N VAL A 22 -8.96 6.62 11.08
CA VAL A 22 -9.54 5.43 11.72
C VAL A 22 -9.55 5.51 13.25
N GLU A 23 -8.75 6.38 13.88
CA GLU A 23 -8.77 6.55 15.34
C GLU A 23 -10.06 7.24 15.82
N THR A 24 -10.72 8.00 14.94
CA THR A 24 -11.89 8.82 15.28
C THR A 24 -13.22 8.27 14.74
N VAL A 25 -13.21 7.13 14.02
CA VAL A 25 -14.44 6.55 13.46
C VAL A 25 -15.40 6.09 14.57
N ARG A 26 -16.69 6.34 14.34
CA ARG A 26 -17.77 5.99 15.26
C ARG A 26 -18.60 4.82 14.76
N GLN A 27 -18.57 4.56 13.45
CA GLN A 27 -19.28 3.48 12.77
C GLN A 27 -18.30 2.55 12.07
N ASN A 28 -18.71 1.30 11.82
CA ASN A 28 -17.94 0.31 11.04
C ASN A 28 -16.48 0.16 11.50
N LYS A 29 -16.25 0.26 12.82
CA LYS A 29 -14.91 0.38 13.41
C LYS A 29 -14.03 -0.82 13.06
N GLN A 30 -14.61 -2.03 13.04
CA GLN A 30 -13.85 -3.24 12.73
C GLN A 30 -13.35 -3.25 11.28
N GLU A 31 -14.21 -2.87 10.35
CA GLU A 31 -13.95 -2.78 8.91
C GLU A 31 -12.91 -1.69 8.64
N CYS A 32 -13.08 -0.50 9.23
CA CYS A 32 -12.12 0.60 9.14
C CYS A 32 -10.72 0.20 9.67
N VAL A 33 -10.66 -0.51 10.80
CA VAL A 33 -9.40 -1.01 11.36
C VAL A 33 -8.74 -2.07 10.48
N GLN A 34 -9.53 -2.92 9.80
CA GLN A 34 -8.98 -3.86 8.82
C GLN A 34 -8.40 -3.14 7.60
N ILE A 35 -9.12 -2.16 7.05
CA ILE A 35 -8.62 -1.31 5.94
C ILE A 35 -7.30 -0.65 6.35
N ARG A 36 -7.25 0.03 7.49
CA ARG A 36 -6.00 0.63 8.03
C ARG A 36 -4.85 -0.38 8.06
N ARG A 37 -5.09 -1.58 8.59
CA ARG A 37 -4.05 -2.63 8.68
C ARG A 37 -3.55 -3.10 7.32
N ARG A 38 -4.41 -3.15 6.30
CA ARG A 38 -4.01 -3.50 4.93
C ARG A 38 -3.20 -2.36 4.30
N VAL A 39 -3.70 -1.13 4.37
CA VAL A 39 -3.08 0.05 3.77
C VAL A 39 -1.69 0.31 4.34
N VAL A 40 -1.52 0.29 5.67
CA VAL A 40 -0.22 0.50 6.32
C VAL A 40 0.81 -0.55 5.89
N ARG A 41 0.41 -1.82 5.76
CA ARG A 41 1.31 -2.89 5.32
C ARG A 41 1.73 -2.73 3.86
N VAL A 42 0.76 -2.49 2.98
CA VAL A 42 1.04 -2.27 1.54
C VAL A 42 1.95 -1.07 1.35
N SER A 43 1.65 0.06 1.99
CA SER A 43 2.50 1.25 1.95
C SER A 43 3.92 0.98 2.45
N SER A 44 4.08 0.27 3.58
CA SER A 44 5.41 -0.06 4.11
C SER A 44 6.23 -0.96 3.18
N ILE A 45 5.57 -1.85 2.44
CA ILE A 45 6.24 -2.68 1.43
C ILE A 45 6.65 -1.81 0.24
N LEU A 46 5.73 -0.98 -0.27
CA LEU A 46 5.98 -0.12 -1.43
C LEU A 46 7.02 0.97 -1.14
N SER A 47 7.10 1.54 0.06
CA SER A 47 8.11 2.56 0.37
C SER A 47 9.55 2.03 0.31
N GLN A 48 9.77 0.72 0.39
CA GLN A 48 11.10 0.13 0.16
C GLN A 48 11.58 0.32 -1.29
N LEU A 49 10.66 0.57 -2.20
CA LEU A 49 10.95 0.83 -3.60
C LEU A 49 11.47 2.27 -3.79
N GLU A 50 11.15 3.24 -2.93
CA GLU A 50 11.50 4.68 -3.15
C GLU A 50 12.99 4.93 -3.44
N ASP A 51 13.89 4.06 -2.97
CA ASP A 51 15.34 4.14 -3.17
C ASP A 51 15.84 3.48 -4.47
N THR A 52 14.98 2.87 -5.28
CA THR A 52 15.39 2.15 -6.49
C THR A 52 15.11 2.93 -7.78
N VAL A 53 16.14 3.06 -8.63
CA VAL A 53 16.07 3.78 -9.93
C VAL A 53 15.07 3.11 -10.89
N ILE A 54 14.85 1.79 -10.77
CA ILE A 54 14.07 0.96 -11.69
C ILE A 54 12.59 1.34 -11.79
N ILE A 55 12.00 1.92 -10.75
CA ILE A 55 10.56 2.25 -10.74
C ILE A 55 10.21 3.34 -11.74
N ARG A 56 11.19 4.17 -12.14
CA ARG A 56 10.94 5.33 -13.02
C ARG A 56 10.53 4.95 -14.45
N SER A 57 10.66 3.69 -14.87
CA SER A 57 10.59 3.35 -16.30
C SER A 57 9.57 2.28 -16.68
N ASN A 58 8.75 1.77 -15.76
CA ASN A 58 7.71 0.78 -16.09
C ASN A 58 6.31 1.40 -16.11
N PRO A 59 5.70 1.63 -17.29
CA PRO A 59 4.40 2.28 -17.41
C PRO A 59 3.25 1.45 -16.83
N ALA A 60 3.33 0.11 -16.86
CA ALA A 60 2.31 -0.76 -16.26
C ALA A 60 2.34 -0.67 -14.73
N MET A 61 3.54 -0.60 -14.15
CA MET A 61 3.72 -0.35 -12.71
C MET A 61 3.17 1.03 -12.32
N ALA A 62 3.47 2.05 -13.12
CA ALA A 62 2.99 3.40 -12.88
C ALA A 62 1.45 3.47 -12.86
N ALA A 63 0.79 2.85 -13.85
CA ALA A 63 -0.66 2.78 -13.92
C ALA A 63 -1.27 2.02 -12.73
N ALA A 64 -0.69 0.87 -12.35
CA ALA A 64 -1.17 0.10 -11.20
C ALA A 64 -1.03 0.86 -9.87
N LEU A 65 0.06 1.61 -9.69
CA LEU A 65 0.26 2.46 -8.51
C LEU A 65 -0.70 3.65 -8.49
N GLU A 66 -1.01 4.24 -9.64
CA GLU A 66 -2.00 5.32 -9.76
C GLU A 66 -3.42 4.83 -9.44
N GLU A 67 -3.79 3.64 -9.92
CA GLU A 67 -5.08 3.01 -9.61
C GLU A 67 -5.20 2.66 -8.11
N LEU A 68 -4.12 2.15 -7.52
CA LEU A 68 -4.06 1.89 -6.08
C LEU A 68 -4.21 3.19 -5.28
N ASP A 69 -3.47 4.23 -5.66
CA ASP A 69 -3.54 5.56 -5.05
C ASP A 69 -4.96 6.16 -5.13
N ALA A 70 -5.63 6.04 -6.28
CA ALA A 70 -7.03 6.44 -6.43
C ALA A 70 -7.98 5.63 -5.53
N THR A 71 -7.75 4.33 -5.41
CA THR A 71 -8.51 3.44 -4.51
C THR A 71 -8.33 3.84 -3.05
N LEU A 72 -7.09 4.19 -2.64
CA LEU A 72 -6.79 4.63 -1.27
C LEU A 72 -7.40 6.01 -0.97
N ARG A 73 -7.43 6.93 -1.93
CA ARG A 73 -8.19 8.19 -1.79
C ARG A 73 -9.66 7.90 -1.52
N HIS A 74 -10.27 7.02 -2.31
CA HIS A 74 -11.67 6.65 -2.11
C HIS A 74 -11.91 6.00 -0.74
N ALA A 75 -11.04 5.09 -0.32
CA ALA A 75 -11.09 4.48 1.00
C ALA A 75 -10.99 5.51 2.13
N HIS A 76 -10.11 6.51 2.00
CA HIS A 76 -9.99 7.60 2.96
C HIS A 76 -11.29 8.42 3.06
N THR A 77 -11.94 8.74 1.94
CA THR A 77 -13.25 9.41 1.93
C THR A 77 -14.32 8.60 2.63
N LEU A 78 -14.39 7.28 2.40
CA LEU A 78 -15.37 6.41 3.07
C LEU A 78 -15.10 6.28 4.58
N ILE A 79 -13.82 6.25 4.98
CA ILE A 79 -13.43 6.25 6.40
C ILE A 79 -13.82 7.56 7.07
N ALA A 80 -13.66 8.71 6.39
CA ALA A 80 -14.12 9.99 6.90
C ALA A 80 -15.64 9.99 7.12
N ALA A 81 -16.43 9.43 6.20
CA ALA A 81 -17.87 9.27 6.38
C ALA A 81 -18.24 8.40 7.61
N CYS A 82 -17.38 7.44 8.00
CA CYS A 82 -17.58 6.62 9.21
C CYS A 82 -17.33 7.40 10.53
N GLN A 83 -16.82 8.63 10.46
CA GLN A 83 -16.69 9.54 11.61
C GLN A 83 -18.00 10.27 11.91
N GLU A 84 -18.88 10.42 10.91
CA GLU A 84 -20.19 11.06 11.09
C GLU A 84 -21.12 10.18 11.95
N SER A 85 -21.86 10.81 12.86
CA SER A 85 -22.80 10.12 13.73
C SER A 85 -24.21 10.23 13.19
N ASN A 86 -24.68 9.22 12.47
CA ASN A 86 -26.12 9.02 12.28
C ASN A 86 -26.50 7.66 12.88
N ILE A 87 -26.97 7.68 14.12
CA ILE A 87 -27.33 6.48 14.88
C ILE A 87 -28.66 5.96 14.37
N VAL A 88 -28.67 4.90 13.56
CA VAL A 88 -29.70 3.86 13.65
C VAL A 88 -29.08 2.51 13.29
N CYS A 89 -29.16 1.53 14.20
CA CYS A 89 -29.29 0.13 13.78
C CYS A 89 -30.12 -0.64 14.80
N LEU A 90 -31.41 -0.81 14.49
CA LEU A 90 -32.41 -1.48 15.32
C LEU A 90 -32.40 -3.01 15.15
N PHE A 91 -31.66 -3.58 14.20
CA PHE A 91 -31.67 -5.02 13.92
C PHE A 91 -30.35 -5.48 13.32
N CYS A 92 -29.59 -6.28 14.06
CA CYS A 92 -28.48 -7.06 13.53
C CYS A 92 -28.30 -8.37 14.32
N ALA A 93 -29.25 -9.30 14.18
CA ALA A 93 -29.06 -10.68 14.58
C ALA A 93 -28.99 -11.57 13.33
N ALA A 94 -27.79 -12.00 12.94
CA ALA A 94 -27.52 -13.10 12.00
C ALA A 94 -26.05 -13.56 12.09
N THR A 95 -25.86 -14.88 12.06
CA THR A 95 -24.76 -15.77 12.47
C THR A 95 -23.35 -15.18 12.62
N ALA A 96 -22.85 -15.13 13.85
CA ALA A 96 -21.52 -14.60 14.18
C ALA A 96 -20.35 -15.50 13.74
N LEU A 97 -20.54 -16.83 13.69
CA LEU A 97 -19.46 -17.77 13.39
C LEU A 97 -19.03 -17.73 11.92
N SER A 98 -19.98 -17.80 10.98
CA SER A 98 -19.68 -17.75 9.54
C SER A 98 -18.99 -16.44 9.14
N LYS A 99 -19.37 -15.32 9.78
CA LYS A 99 -18.69 -14.03 9.60
C LYS A 99 -17.23 -14.06 10.09
N LYS A 100 -16.96 -14.70 11.23
CA LYS A 100 -15.59 -14.86 11.74
C LYS A 100 -14.76 -15.75 10.83
N LEU A 101 -15.30 -16.88 10.37
CA LEU A 101 -14.60 -17.79 9.45
C LEU A 101 -14.27 -17.10 8.12
N ARG A 102 -15.22 -16.37 7.54
CA ARG A 102 -14.98 -15.58 6.33
C ARG A 102 -13.88 -14.53 6.55
N ARG A 103 -13.88 -13.83 7.69
CA ARG A 103 -12.82 -12.88 8.03
C ARG A 103 -11.45 -13.54 8.14
N VAL A 104 -11.35 -14.73 8.72
CA VAL A 104 -10.08 -15.48 8.77
C VAL A 104 -9.63 -15.86 7.36
N GLN A 105 -10.55 -16.31 6.50
CA GLN A 105 -10.23 -16.62 5.10
C GLN A 105 -9.73 -15.38 4.35
N ASP A 106 -10.40 -14.24 4.51
CA ASP A 106 -9.99 -12.97 3.91
C ASP A 106 -8.61 -12.53 4.44
N ASP A 107 -8.37 -12.64 5.75
CA ASP A 107 -7.08 -12.30 6.37
C ASP A 107 -5.94 -13.19 5.82
N ILE A 108 -6.17 -14.51 5.63
CA ILE A 108 -5.19 -15.43 5.04
C ILE A 108 -4.87 -15.02 3.59
N SER A 109 -5.90 -14.78 2.78
CA SER A 109 -5.73 -14.37 1.38
C SER A 109 -4.97 -13.04 1.28
N ASP A 110 -5.28 -12.07 2.14
CA ASP A 110 -4.53 -10.80 2.21
C ASP A 110 -3.07 -11.01 2.59
N GLN A 111 -2.81 -11.83 3.61
CA GLN A 111 -1.46 -12.11 4.11
C GLN A 111 -0.61 -12.77 3.02
N MET A 112 -1.19 -13.72 2.27
CA MET A 112 -0.52 -14.35 1.14
C MET A 112 -0.18 -13.34 0.04
N MET A 113 -1.13 -12.47 -0.32
CA MET A 113 -0.90 -11.43 -1.33
C MET A 113 0.16 -10.42 -0.90
N GLN A 114 0.17 -10.03 0.37
CA GLN A 114 1.21 -9.17 0.94
C GLN A 114 2.58 -9.84 0.91
N GLY A 115 2.65 -11.14 1.23
CA GLY A 115 3.89 -11.92 1.13
C GLY A 115 4.42 -11.98 -0.30
N MET A 116 3.55 -12.19 -1.29
CA MET A 116 3.92 -12.16 -2.70
C MET A 116 4.44 -10.78 -3.12
N LEU A 117 3.73 -9.70 -2.75
CA LEU A 117 4.17 -8.33 -3.04
C LEU A 117 5.54 -8.04 -2.41
N ALA A 118 5.72 -8.37 -1.12
CA ALA A 118 6.98 -8.17 -0.41
C ALA A 118 8.13 -8.95 -1.06
N THR A 119 7.90 -10.19 -1.45
CA THR A 119 8.90 -11.02 -2.14
C THR A 119 9.27 -10.42 -3.50
N SER A 120 8.28 -9.98 -4.29
CA SER A 120 8.51 -9.33 -5.58
C SER A 120 9.29 -8.02 -5.44
N VAL A 121 8.94 -7.20 -4.44
CA VAL A 121 9.68 -5.97 -4.11
C VAL A 121 11.11 -6.29 -3.71
N HIS A 122 11.31 -7.26 -2.83
CA HIS A 122 12.64 -7.66 -2.37
C HIS A 122 13.53 -8.15 -3.53
N VAL A 123 13.01 -9.03 -4.39
CA VAL A 123 13.71 -9.52 -5.58
C VAL A 123 14.06 -8.35 -6.52
N THR A 124 13.12 -7.42 -6.72
CA THR A 124 13.34 -6.24 -7.56
C THR A 124 14.48 -5.38 -7.01
N ILE A 125 14.51 -5.14 -5.70
CA ILE A 125 15.58 -4.36 -5.04
C ILE A 125 16.94 -5.06 -5.19
N VAL A 126 17.00 -6.38 -4.96
CA VAL A 126 18.26 -7.13 -5.11
C VAL A 126 18.76 -7.09 -6.55
N LEU A 127 17.88 -7.30 -7.53
CA LEU A 127 18.23 -7.22 -8.94
C LEU A 127 18.70 -5.82 -9.34
N ALA A 128 18.03 -4.77 -8.84
CA ALA A 128 18.43 -3.39 -9.09
C ALA A 128 19.86 -3.12 -8.62
N ARG A 129 20.19 -3.55 -7.39
CA ARG A 129 21.52 -3.39 -6.83
C ARG A 129 22.59 -4.14 -7.61
N ILE A 130 22.28 -5.36 -8.09
CA ILE A 130 23.19 -6.13 -8.93
C ILE A 130 23.41 -5.42 -10.27
N GLN A 131 22.35 -4.87 -10.88
CA GLN A 131 22.45 -4.13 -12.14
C GLN A 131 23.28 -2.85 -11.98
N ASP A 132 23.10 -2.11 -10.88
CA ASP A 132 23.90 -0.92 -10.57
C ASP A 132 25.39 -1.28 -10.41
N ASP A 133 25.72 -2.38 -9.74
CA ASP A 133 27.10 -2.86 -9.57
C ASP A 133 27.74 -3.30 -10.90
N VAL A 134 26.97 -4.01 -11.73
CA VAL A 134 27.40 -4.39 -13.09
C VAL A 134 27.60 -3.17 -13.98
N ASP A 135 26.76 -2.14 -13.87
CA ASP A 135 26.90 -0.91 -14.67
C ASP A 135 28.08 -0.07 -14.18
N TYR A 136 28.30 0.03 -12.86
CA TYR A 136 29.47 0.66 -12.26
C TYR A 136 30.78 0.02 -12.73
N THR A 137 30.85 -1.32 -12.72
CA THR A 137 32.03 -2.05 -13.19
C THR A 137 32.26 -1.92 -14.70
N ARG A 138 31.19 -1.84 -15.51
CA ARG A 138 31.31 -1.66 -16.96
C ARG A 138 31.64 -0.22 -17.36
N ARG A 139 31.24 0.78 -16.59
CA ARG A 139 31.42 2.20 -16.92
C ARG A 139 31.76 3.03 -15.66
N PRO A 140 33.00 2.89 -15.13
CA PRO A 140 33.39 3.66 -13.96
C PRO A 140 33.34 5.17 -14.26
N PRO A 141 32.91 6.01 -13.28
CA PRO A 141 32.92 7.46 -13.45
C PRO A 141 34.33 7.93 -13.80
N ARG A 142 34.47 8.74 -14.86
CA ARG A 142 35.75 9.38 -15.17
C ARG A 142 36.07 10.34 -14.03
N LEU A 143 37.06 9.99 -13.21
CA LEU A 143 37.67 10.92 -12.27
C LEU A 143 38.26 12.06 -13.11
N ILE A 144 37.64 13.24 -13.03
CA ILE A 144 38.25 14.47 -13.50
C ILE A 144 39.32 14.79 -12.45
N MET A 145 40.59 14.57 -12.78
CA MET A 145 41.71 15.11 -12.02
C MET A 145 41.89 16.56 -12.45
N ASP A 146 41.68 17.49 -11.52
CA ASP A 146 42.06 18.90 -11.63
C ASP A 146 43.59 19.08 -11.54
#